data_AF-A0ABC9Y2S1-F1
#
_entry.id   AF-A0ABC9Y2S1-F1
#
_cell.length_a   1.000
_cell.length_b   1.000
_cell.length_c   1.000
_cell.angle_alpha   90.00
_cell.angle_beta   90.00
_cell.angle_gamma   90.00
#
_symmetry.space_group_name_H-M   'P 1'
#
loop_
_entity.id
_entity.type
_entity.pdbx_description
1 polymer ?
#
loop_
_entity_poly.entity_id
_entity_poly.type
_entity_poly.pdbx_seq_one_letter_code
_entity_poly.pdbx_strand_id
1 'polypeptide(L)'
;MGSRIECTLNKFADDTKLCGVVDTLEGRDAIQRDLDRLERLGDEGIESSPEEKDLGVLIDEKLNMSRQCALAAQKANHVLGCIKRGVTSRSREVILPLYSTLVRPHLEYCIQLWGPQYKTDIDLFEQVQRRSR
;
A
#
# COMPACT_ATOMS: atom_id res chain seq x y z
N MET A 1 -3.02 39.10 8.53
CA MET A 1 -2.15 38.06 7.90
C MET A 1 -0.92 37.77 8.77
N GLY A 2 -1.10 37.43 10.06
CA GLY A 2 0.04 37.20 10.97
C GLY A 2 -0.06 35.98 11.90
N SER A 3 -1.26 35.45 12.18
CA SER A 3 -1.42 34.50 13.31
C SER A 3 -1.28 33.01 12.97
N ARG A 4 -0.98 32.62 11.71
CA ARG A 4 -0.84 31.19 11.35
C ARG A 4 0.58 30.65 11.56
N ILE A 5 1.59 31.52 11.50
CA ILE A 5 3.00 31.14 11.70
C ILE A 5 3.29 30.96 13.21
N GLU A 6 2.66 31.77 14.06
CA GLU A 6 2.83 31.73 15.52
C GLU A 6 2.29 30.43 16.15
N CYS A 7 1.21 29.85 15.59
CA CYS A 7 0.66 28.57 16.04
C CYS A 7 1.60 27.38 15.75
N THR A 8 2.42 27.47 14.70
CA THR A 8 3.41 26.44 14.34
C THR A 8 4.66 26.51 15.20
N LEU A 9 5.03 27.70 15.71
CA LEU A 9 6.21 27.89 16.55
C LEU A 9 5.99 27.46 18.01
N ASN A 10 4.77 27.57 18.54
CA ASN A 10 4.44 27.04 19.88
C ASN A 10 4.52 25.51 19.97
N LYS A 11 4.66 24.80 18.85
CA LYS A 11 4.82 23.33 18.81
C LYS A 11 6.28 22.87 18.76
N PHE A 12 7.25 23.79 18.66
CA PHE A 12 8.68 23.48 18.57
C PHE A 12 9.47 23.78 19.85
N ALA A 13 8.86 24.45 20.85
CA ALA A 13 9.54 24.80 22.09
C ALA A 13 9.68 23.62 23.08
N ASP A 14 9.02 22.49 22.84
CA ASP A 14 9.13 21.30 23.69
C ASP A 14 10.23 20.33 23.26
N ASP A 15 10.83 20.50 22.08
CA ASP A 15 11.82 19.54 21.55
C ASP A 15 13.24 19.77 22.08
N THR A 16 13.52 20.89 22.77
CA THR A 16 14.88 21.20 23.27
C THR A 16 15.13 20.75 24.72
N LYS A 17 14.22 20.00 25.35
CA LYS A 17 14.45 19.45 26.71
C LYS A 17 14.84 17.97 26.75
N LEU A 18 15.15 17.33 25.62
CA LEU A 18 15.66 15.96 25.63
C LEU A 18 17.04 15.82 26.31
N CYS A 19 17.83 16.91 26.37
CA CYS A 19 19.12 16.89 27.09
C CYS A 19 18.95 16.77 28.62
N GLY A 20 17.84 17.26 29.19
CA GLY A 20 17.62 17.21 30.65
C GLY A 20 17.14 15.86 31.18
N VAL A 21 16.38 15.10 30.36
CA VAL A 21 15.87 13.78 30.74
C VAL A 21 16.96 12.71 30.62
N VAL A 22 17.82 12.79 29.58
CA VAL A 22 18.92 11.85 29.34
C VAL A 22 20.04 11.93 30.40
N ASP A 23 20.16 13.05 31.11
CA ASP A 23 21.17 13.21 32.18
C ASP A 23 20.71 12.72 33.55
N THR A 24 19.41 12.43 33.71
CA THR A 24 18.89 11.78 34.93
C THR A 24 19.08 10.26 34.83
N LEU A 25 19.39 9.61 35.96
CA LEU A 25 19.51 8.14 36.03
C LEU A 25 18.24 7.45 35.51
N GLU A 26 17.06 7.99 35.81
CA GLU A 26 15.78 7.44 35.34
C GLU A 26 15.61 7.49 33.82
N GLY A 27 16.04 8.57 33.16
CA GLY A 27 15.99 8.67 31.70
C GLY A 27 16.98 7.72 31.02
N ARG A 28 18.16 7.51 31.62
CA ARG A 28 19.13 6.50 31.15
C ARG A 28 18.60 5.09 31.32
N ASP A 29 17.97 4.78 32.44
CA ASP A 29 17.36 3.48 32.70
C ASP A 29 16.15 3.21 31.79
N ALA A 30 15.38 4.25 31.42
CA ALA A 30 14.30 4.12 30.44
C ALA A 30 14.85 3.81 29.05
N ILE A 31 15.86 4.56 28.61
CA ILE A 31 16.51 4.34 27.30
C ILE A 31 17.19 2.98 27.24
N GLN A 32 17.87 2.55 28.31
CA GLN A 32 18.51 1.24 28.37
C GLN A 32 17.45 0.13 28.31
N ARG A 33 16.33 0.25 29.03
CA ARG A 33 15.23 -0.72 28.93
C ARG A 33 14.61 -0.79 27.54
N ASP A 34 14.49 0.35 26.86
CA ASP A 34 13.99 0.39 25.48
C ASP A 34 15.01 -0.22 24.50
N LEU A 35 16.31 0.03 24.71
CA LEU A 35 17.38 -0.58 23.94
C LEU A 35 17.42 -2.10 24.13
N ASP A 36 17.34 -2.58 25.37
CA ASP A 36 17.28 -4.01 25.72
C ASP A 36 16.02 -4.66 25.13
N ARG A 37 14.90 -3.94 25.08
CA ARG A 37 13.67 -4.41 24.42
C ARG A 37 13.85 -4.51 22.91
N LEU A 38 14.49 -3.54 22.28
CA LEU A 38 14.80 -3.57 20.85
C LEU A 38 15.76 -4.72 20.51
N GLU A 39 16.78 -4.95 21.33
CA GLU A 39 17.72 -6.06 21.17
C GLU A 39 17.00 -7.41 21.30
N ARG A 40 16.12 -7.55 22.29
CA ARG A 40 15.27 -8.76 22.45
C ARG A 40 14.30 -8.98 21.30
N LEU A 41 13.72 -7.92 20.72
CA LEU A 41 12.88 -8.02 19.52
C LEU A 41 13.69 -8.41 18.28
N GLY A 42 14.99 -8.11 18.25
CA GLY A 42 15.90 -8.58 17.20
C GLY A 42 16.28 -10.06 17.35
N ASP A 43 16.30 -10.56 18.59
CA ASP A 43 16.64 -11.95 18.93
C ASP A 43 15.41 -12.89 18.85
N GLU A 44 14.21 -12.34 19.10
CA GLU A 44 12.93 -12.99 18.88
C GLU A 44 12.61 -12.93 17.38
N GLY A 45 13.13 -13.92 16.64
CA GLY A 45 12.99 -13.98 15.18
C GLY A 45 11.55 -13.76 14.73
N ILE A 46 11.32 -12.74 13.90
CA ILE A 46 10.01 -12.49 13.29
C ILE A 46 9.63 -13.73 12.50
N GLU A 47 8.47 -14.31 12.80
CA GLU A 47 7.94 -15.42 12.02
C GLU A 47 7.76 -14.96 10.56
N SER A 48 8.48 -15.60 9.64
CA SER A 48 8.33 -15.35 8.21
C SER A 48 6.95 -15.81 7.75
N SER A 49 6.19 -14.89 7.16
CA SER A 49 4.98 -15.23 6.41
C SER A 49 5.34 -15.49 4.95
N PRO A 50 4.81 -16.55 4.32
CA PRO A 50 5.02 -16.81 2.89
C PRO A 50 4.48 -15.70 1.98
N GLU A 51 3.53 -14.92 2.49
CA GLU A 51 2.87 -13.83 1.80
C GLU A 51 2.56 -12.67 2.75
N GLU A 52 2.94 -11.48 2.33
CA GLU A 52 2.73 -10.22 3.03
C GLU A 52 1.85 -9.33 2.15
N LYS A 53 0.86 -8.64 2.74
CA LYS A 53 0.02 -7.71 1.99
C LYS A 53 0.16 -6.31 2.57
N ASP A 54 0.82 -5.43 1.83
CA ASP A 54 1.01 -4.05 2.22
C ASP A 54 0.38 -3.09 1.19
N LEU A 55 -0.37 -2.10 1.70
CA LEU A 55 -1.10 -1.10 0.90
C LEU A 55 -1.93 -1.69 -0.27
N GLY A 56 -2.39 -2.93 -0.13
CA GLY A 56 -3.18 -3.63 -1.13
C GLY A 56 -2.39 -4.44 -2.16
N VAL A 57 -1.06 -4.43 -2.08
CA VAL A 57 -0.13 -5.22 -2.91
C VAL A 57 0.29 -6.46 -2.14
N LEU A 58 0.16 -7.62 -2.76
CA LEU A 58 0.68 -8.88 -2.23
C LEU A 58 2.14 -9.05 -2.64
N ILE A 59 3.00 -9.34 -1.67
CA ILE A 59 4.42 -9.63 -1.84
C ILE A 59 4.63 -11.03 -1.30
N ASP A 60 5.13 -11.93 -2.15
CA ASP A 60 5.54 -13.26 -1.71
C ASP A 60 7.04 -13.30 -1.36
N GLU A 61 7.45 -14.33 -0.62
CA GLU A 61 8.86 -14.54 -0.21
C GLU A 61 9.86 -14.51 -1.38
N LYS A 62 9.42 -14.85 -2.60
CA LYS A 62 10.26 -14.93 -3.80
C LYS A 62 10.21 -13.66 -4.65
N LEU A 63 9.46 -12.65 -4.19
CA LEU A 63 9.13 -11.43 -4.94
C LEU A 63 8.50 -11.72 -6.30
N ASN A 64 7.78 -12.84 -6.42
CA ASN A 64 7.06 -13.20 -7.62
C ASN A 64 5.71 -12.47 -7.66
N MET A 65 5.53 -11.69 -8.72
CA MET A 65 4.37 -10.81 -8.87
C MET A 65 3.18 -11.50 -9.56
N SER A 66 3.31 -12.73 -10.04
CA SER A 66 2.23 -13.43 -10.75
C SER A 66 0.99 -13.62 -9.89
N ARG A 67 1.16 -13.85 -8.58
CA ARG A 67 0.02 -13.96 -7.67
C ARG A 67 -0.71 -12.63 -7.50
N GLN A 68 0.05 -11.54 -7.36
CA GLN A 68 -0.51 -10.19 -7.34
C GLN A 68 -1.21 -9.85 -8.67
N CYS A 69 -0.63 -10.23 -9.80
CA CYS A 69 -1.25 -10.07 -11.13
C CYS A 69 -2.59 -10.82 -11.22
N ALA A 70 -2.63 -12.08 -10.80
CA ALA A 70 -3.86 -12.88 -10.78
C ALA A 70 -4.96 -12.23 -9.93
N LEU A 71 -4.61 -11.73 -8.73
CA LEU A 71 -5.54 -11.04 -7.84
C LEU A 71 -6.03 -9.70 -8.40
N ALA A 72 -5.13 -8.91 -9.01
CA ALA A 72 -5.49 -7.67 -9.68
C ALA A 72 -6.46 -7.91 -10.84
N ALA A 73 -6.16 -8.90 -11.70
CA ALA A 73 -7.02 -9.31 -12.81
C ALA A 73 -8.38 -9.84 -12.32
N GLN A 74 -8.41 -10.59 -11.21
CA GLN A 74 -9.65 -11.09 -10.62
C GLN A 74 -10.54 -9.94 -10.12
N LYS A 75 -9.99 -8.98 -9.37
CA LYS A 75 -10.72 -7.79 -8.89
C LYS A 75 -11.24 -6.96 -10.06
N ALA A 76 -10.40 -6.70 -11.06
CA ALA A 76 -10.78 -5.98 -12.27
C ALA A 76 -11.93 -6.67 -13.03
N ASN A 77 -11.85 -7.99 -13.21
CA ASN A 77 -12.92 -8.78 -13.83
C ASN A 77 -14.22 -8.75 -13.02
N HIS A 78 -14.13 -8.81 -11.69
CA HIS A 78 -15.30 -8.74 -10.83
C HIS A 78 -16.03 -7.40 -11.01
N VAL A 79 -15.31 -6.29 -10.93
CA VAL A 79 -15.84 -4.94 -11.14
C VAL A 79 -16.41 -4.79 -12.55
N LEU A 80 -15.69 -5.25 -13.58
CA LEU A 80 -16.19 -5.24 -14.95
C LEU A 80 -17.49 -6.05 -15.10
N GLY A 81 -17.59 -7.18 -14.42
CA GLY A 81 -18.82 -7.98 -14.34
C GLY A 81 -19.98 -7.21 -13.71
N CYS A 82 -19.71 -6.46 -12.63
CA CYS A 82 -20.70 -5.60 -11.99
C CYS A 82 -21.17 -4.48 -12.93
N ILE A 83 -20.25 -3.81 -13.63
CA ILE A 83 -20.60 -2.78 -14.64
C ILE A 83 -21.51 -3.39 -15.72
N LYS A 84 -21.14 -4.57 -16.25
CA LYS A 84 -21.93 -5.24 -17.28
C LYS A 84 -23.34 -5.60 -16.81
N ARG A 85 -23.50 -6.04 -15.56
CA ARG A 85 -24.82 -6.42 -15.01
C ARG A 85 -25.65 -5.22 -14.55
N GLY A 86 -25.01 -4.19 -14.00
CA GLY A 86 -25.67 -3.05 -13.37
C GLY A 86 -25.96 -1.87 -14.30
N VAL A 87 -25.23 -1.75 -15.42
CA VAL A 87 -25.45 -0.68 -16.40
C VAL A 87 -26.20 -1.21 -17.61
N THR A 88 -27.38 -0.64 -17.86
CA THR A 88 -28.24 -1.00 -19.00
C THR A 88 -27.68 -0.45 -20.33
N SER A 89 -27.13 0.76 -20.31
CA SER A 89 -26.47 1.35 -21.48
C SER A 89 -25.17 0.63 -21.83
N ARG A 90 -24.97 0.36 -23.12
CA ARG A 90 -23.72 -0.17 -23.69
C ARG A 90 -22.93 0.87 -24.47
N SER A 91 -23.34 2.15 -24.41
CA SER A 91 -22.69 3.19 -25.19
C SER A 91 -21.27 3.43 -24.69
N ARG A 92 -20.37 3.74 -25.61
CA ARG A 92 -18.95 3.97 -25.32
C ARG A 92 -18.78 5.15 -24.36
N GLU A 93 -19.63 6.16 -24.46
CA GLU A 93 -19.65 7.36 -23.63
C GLU A 93 -19.97 7.05 -22.16
N VAL A 94 -20.69 5.97 -21.88
CA VAL A 94 -21.02 5.54 -20.51
C VAL A 94 -20.03 4.49 -20.02
N ILE A 95 -19.69 3.50 -20.85
CA ILE A 95 -18.82 2.39 -20.44
C ILE A 95 -17.37 2.82 -20.23
N LEU A 96 -16.84 3.73 -21.07
CA LEU A 96 -15.43 4.14 -20.94
C LEU A 96 -15.13 4.86 -19.63
N PRO A 97 -15.90 5.88 -19.20
CA PRO A 97 -15.65 6.51 -17.91
C PRO A 97 -15.71 5.52 -16.75
N LEU A 98 -16.66 4.58 -16.77
CA LEU A 98 -16.79 3.55 -15.74
C LEU A 98 -15.61 2.57 -15.72
N TYR A 99 -15.15 2.13 -16.89
CA TYR A 99 -13.96 1.30 -16.99
C TYR A 99 -12.72 2.03 -16.46
N SER A 100 -12.50 3.26 -16.89
CA SER A 100 -11.35 4.07 -16.49
C SER A 100 -11.33 4.38 -14.99
N THR A 101 -12.50 4.55 -14.37
CA THR A 101 -12.60 4.91 -12.95
C THR A 101 -12.64 3.71 -12.01
N LEU A 102 -13.22 2.58 -12.43
CA LEU A 102 -13.45 1.45 -11.53
C LEU A 102 -12.60 0.22 -11.85
N VAL A 103 -12.29 -0.05 -13.12
CA VAL A 103 -11.54 -1.25 -13.53
C VAL A 103 -10.05 -0.97 -13.65
N ARG A 104 -9.70 0.14 -14.31
CA ARG A 104 -8.32 0.53 -14.60
C ARG A 104 -7.44 0.68 -13.34
N PRO A 105 -7.91 1.27 -12.22
CA PRO A 105 -7.07 1.41 -11.03
C PRO A 105 -6.59 0.06 -10.47
N HIS A 106 -7.38 -1.00 -10.59
CA HIS A 106 -6.97 -2.33 -10.15
C HIS A 106 -5.81 -2.91 -10.96
N LEU A 107 -5.61 -2.46 -12.20
CA LEU A 107 -4.55 -2.93 -13.09
C LEU A 107 -3.30 -2.06 -13.05
N GLU A 108 -3.43 -0.77 -12.70
CA GLU A 108 -2.33 0.20 -12.80
C GLU A 108 -1.78 0.68 -11.45
N TYR A 109 -2.53 0.53 -10.36
CA TYR A 109 -2.08 0.94 -9.02
C TYR A 109 -0.80 0.23 -8.62
N CYS A 110 0.22 0.99 -8.21
CA CYS A 110 1.54 0.47 -7.79
C CYS A 110 2.25 -0.40 -8.83
N ILE A 111 1.99 -0.22 -10.13
CA ILE A 111 2.61 -1.05 -11.19
C ILE A 111 4.15 -0.98 -11.21
N GLN A 112 4.74 0.11 -10.70
CA GLN A 112 6.20 0.22 -10.55
C GLN A 112 6.77 -0.80 -9.56
N LEU A 113 5.96 -1.22 -8.58
CA LEU A 113 6.35 -2.18 -7.56
C LEU A 113 6.13 -3.62 -8.04
N TRP A 114 4.95 -3.93 -8.63
CA TRP A 114 4.55 -5.31 -8.90
C TRP A 114 4.28 -5.63 -10.38
N GLY A 115 4.64 -4.76 -11.33
CA GLY A 115 4.30 -4.94 -12.74
C GLY A 115 4.52 -6.36 -13.30
N PRO A 116 3.65 -6.85 -14.22
CA PRO A 116 3.70 -8.21 -14.72
C PRO A 116 5.05 -8.52 -15.38
N GLN A 117 5.72 -9.56 -14.89
CA GLN A 117 7.07 -9.93 -15.33
C GLN A 117 7.03 -11.01 -16.43
N TYR A 118 6.00 -11.86 -16.42
CA TYR A 118 5.86 -12.98 -17.34
C TYR A 118 4.78 -12.71 -18.39
N LYS A 119 4.95 -13.31 -19.56
CA LYS A 119 3.97 -13.21 -20.66
C LYS A 119 2.57 -13.66 -20.23
N THR A 120 2.49 -14.71 -19.41
CA THR A 120 1.22 -15.21 -18.87
C THR A 120 0.47 -14.15 -18.06
N ASP A 121 1.19 -13.33 -17.30
CA ASP A 121 0.59 -12.27 -16.47
C ASP A 121 0.11 -11.10 -17.33
N ILE A 122 0.87 -10.77 -18.39
CA ILE A 122 0.48 -9.77 -19.39
C ILE A 122 -0.81 -10.24 -20.10
N ASP A 123 -0.86 -11.51 -20.51
CA ASP A 123 -2.01 -12.08 -21.21
C ASP A 123 -3.29 -12.03 -20.35
N LEU A 124 -3.17 -12.21 -19.01
CA LEU A 124 -4.30 -12.03 -18.07
C LEU A 124 -4.85 -10.60 -18.14
N PHE A 125 -3.99 -9.60 -18.21
CA PHE A 125 -4.38 -8.19 -18.19
C PHE A 125 -5.01 -7.80 -19.52
N GLU A 126 -4.44 -8.26 -20.63
CA GLU A 126 -5.05 -8.09 -21.94
C GLU A 126 -6.43 -8.77 -22.02
N GLN A 127 -6.63 -9.92 -21.36
CA GLN A 127 -7.94 -10.57 -21.32
C GLN A 127 -9.01 -9.70 -20.63
N VAL A 128 -8.65 -9.01 -19.54
CA VAL A 128 -9.53 -8.03 -18.89
C VAL A 128 -9.91 -6.92 -19.86
N GLN A 129 -8.92 -6.36 -20.57
CA GLN A 129 -9.13 -5.29 -21.55
C GLN A 129 -9.95 -5.74 -22.75
N ARG A 130 -9.76 -6.97 -23.24
CA ARG A 130 -10.57 -7.54 -24.34
C ARG A 130 -12.02 -7.71 -23.92
N ARG A 131 -12.27 -8.06 -22.66
CA ARG A 131 -13.63 -8.20 -22.13
C ARG A 131 -14.36 -6.87 -21.95
N SER A 132 -13.66 -5.75 -21.85
CA SER A 132 -14.29 -4.43 -21.73
C SER A 132 -14.64 -3.78 -23.06
N ARG A 133 -14.05 -4.25 -24.17
CA ARG A 133 -14.46 -3.88 -25.53
C ARG A 133 -15.80 -4.54 -25.87
#